data_AF-A0A9E4YW89-F1
#
_entry.id   AF-A0A9E4YW89-F1
#
_cell.length_a   1.000
_cell.length_b   1.000
_cell.length_c   1.000
_cell.angle_alpha   90.00
_cell.angle_beta   90.00
_cell.angle_gamma   90.00
#
_symmetry.space_group_name_H-M   'P 1'
#
loop_
_entity.id
_entity.type
_entity.pdbx_description
1 polymer ?
#
loop_
_entity_poly.entity_id
_entity_poly.type
_entity_poly.pdbx_seq_one_letter_code
_entity_poly.pdbx_strand_id
1 'polypeptide(L)'
;MKQPEPVLVAPLFPELLSELLEVLSSLTLEEWENPTSCPGWTVQDIASHLLDVEVGQLSRYRDGFQRSVLPADGWQDLVASLNHKNARTDALQRRGVELLDYWVAQHTDTGNVHFHPIAGLHGLGG
;
A
#
# COMPACT_ATOMS: atom_id res chain seq x y z
N MET A 1 -25.87 27.99 6.21
CA MET A 1 -25.69 26.62 6.75
C MET A 1 -24.49 26.64 7.69
N LYS A 2 -24.57 26.04 8.88
CA LYS A 2 -23.42 25.95 9.80
C LYS A 2 -22.47 24.88 9.28
N GLN A 3 -21.18 25.17 9.20
CA GLN A 3 -20.17 24.15 8.90
C GLN A 3 -20.10 23.17 10.08
N PRO A 4 -20.08 21.84 9.82
CA PRO A 4 -19.88 20.86 10.88
C PRO A 4 -18.46 21.00 11.43
N GLU A 5 -18.30 20.73 12.73
CA GLU A 5 -16.97 20.67 13.32
C GLU A 5 -16.21 19.42 12.83
N PRO A 6 -14.87 19.49 12.70
CA PRO A 6 -14.06 18.36 12.27
C PRO A 6 -14.11 17.20 13.26
N VAL A 7 -14.22 15.97 12.75
CA VAL A 7 -14.08 14.75 13.54
C VAL A 7 -12.62 14.29 13.47
N LEU A 8 -11.92 14.30 14.61
CA LEU A 8 -10.53 13.88 14.70
C LEU A 8 -10.44 12.36 14.87
N VAL A 9 -10.21 11.65 13.76
CA VAL A 9 -10.09 10.18 13.74
C VAL A 9 -8.64 9.67 13.74
N ALA A 10 -7.66 10.57 13.65
CA ALA A 10 -6.24 10.22 13.61
C ALA A 10 -5.80 9.24 14.74
N PRO A 11 -6.27 9.39 16.00
CA PRO A 11 -5.91 8.46 17.07
C PRO A 11 -6.46 7.03 16.92
N LEU A 12 -7.42 6.79 16.02
CA LEU A 12 -8.04 5.47 15.83
C LEU A 12 -7.26 4.56 14.87
N PHE A 13 -6.39 5.13 14.03
CA PHE A 13 -5.66 4.34 13.03
C PHE A 13 -4.68 3.31 13.61
N PRO A 14 -3.95 3.55 14.71
CA PRO A 14 -3.06 2.55 15.28
C PRO A 14 -3.78 1.26 15.71
N GLU A 15 -4.95 1.40 16.34
CA GLU A 15 -5.78 0.26 16.76
C GLU A 15 -6.34 -0.48 15.55
N LEU A 16 -6.89 0.24 14.58
CA LEU A 16 -7.37 -0.33 13.31
C LEU A 16 -6.28 -1.11 12.58
N LEU A 17 -5.06 -0.58 12.54
CA LEU A 17 -3.92 -1.22 11.89
C LEU A 17 -3.51 -2.50 12.64
N SER A 18 -3.54 -2.49 13.98
CA SER A 18 -3.26 -3.67 14.79
C SER A 18 -4.24 -4.80 14.50
N GLU A 19 -5.54 -4.51 14.48
CA GLU A 19 -6.60 -5.48 14.18
C GLU A 19 -6.46 -6.04 12.76
N LEU A 20 -6.13 -5.19 11.78
CA LEU A 20 -5.86 -5.62 10.41
C LEU A 20 -4.66 -6.59 10.36
N LEU A 21 -3.57 -6.24 11.03
CA LEU A 21 -2.37 -7.07 11.08
C LEU A 21 -2.64 -8.42 11.74
N GLU A 22 -3.42 -8.44 12.81
CA GLU A 22 -3.83 -9.68 13.48
C GLU A 22 -4.58 -10.60 12.50
N VAL A 23 -5.59 -10.06 11.79
CA VAL A 23 -6.32 -10.81 10.76
C VAL A 23 -5.39 -11.34 9.68
N LEU A 24 -4.56 -10.49 9.07
CA LEU A 24 -3.67 -10.91 7.98
C LEU A 24 -2.64 -11.96 8.43
N SER A 25 -2.13 -11.84 9.67
CA SER A 25 -1.17 -12.79 10.23
C SER A 25 -1.77 -14.16 10.55
N SER A 26 -3.10 -14.23 10.73
CA SER A 26 -3.81 -15.47 11.01
C SER A 26 -4.12 -16.32 9.77
N LEU A 27 -3.98 -15.73 8.56
CA LEU A 27 -4.33 -16.39 7.30
C LEU A 27 -3.30 -17.46 6.91
N THR A 28 -3.79 -18.62 6.53
CA THR A 28 -3.00 -19.66 5.88
C THR A 28 -2.65 -19.29 4.44
N LEU A 29 -1.63 -19.93 3.87
CA LEU A 29 -1.21 -19.71 2.48
C LEU A 29 -2.35 -19.95 1.48
N GLU A 30 -3.24 -20.90 1.75
CA GLU A 30 -4.40 -21.19 0.89
C GLU A 30 -5.46 -20.09 1.00
N GLU A 31 -5.65 -19.51 2.19
CA GLU A 31 -6.63 -18.43 2.40
C GLU A 31 -6.20 -17.11 1.75
N TRP A 32 -4.91 -16.89 1.54
CA TRP A 32 -4.40 -15.75 0.77
C TRP A 32 -4.89 -15.74 -0.69
N GLU A 33 -5.18 -16.92 -1.26
CA GLU A 33 -5.69 -17.09 -2.62
C GLU A 33 -7.23 -17.03 -2.71
N ASN A 34 -7.93 -16.91 -1.58
CA ASN A 34 -9.39 -16.87 -1.58
C ASN A 34 -9.94 -15.65 -2.34
N PRO A 35 -11.04 -15.81 -3.11
CA PRO A 35 -11.69 -14.69 -3.76
C PRO A 35 -12.36 -13.76 -2.74
N THR A 36 -12.50 -12.49 -3.12
CA THR A 36 -13.07 -11.45 -2.26
C THR A 36 -14.38 -10.90 -2.84
N SER A 37 -15.04 -10.00 -2.11
CA SER A 37 -16.19 -9.25 -2.64
C SER A 37 -15.81 -8.29 -3.77
N CYS A 38 -14.51 -8.02 -3.98
CA CYS A 38 -13.99 -7.30 -5.14
C CYS A 38 -13.81 -8.31 -6.30
N PRO A 39 -14.62 -8.25 -7.36
CA PRO A 39 -14.57 -9.25 -8.41
C PRO A 39 -13.18 -9.34 -9.06
N GLY A 40 -12.62 -10.55 -9.11
CA GLY A 40 -11.31 -10.83 -9.68
C GLY A 40 -10.12 -10.54 -8.75
N TRP A 41 -10.36 -10.21 -7.48
CA TRP A 41 -9.30 -9.95 -6.49
C TRP A 41 -9.28 -11.05 -5.42
N THR A 42 -8.08 -11.57 -5.15
CA THR A 42 -7.82 -12.44 -4.00
C THR A 42 -7.60 -11.63 -2.73
N VAL A 43 -7.52 -12.29 -1.58
CA VAL A 43 -7.12 -11.65 -0.31
C VAL A 43 -5.71 -11.05 -0.43
N GLN A 44 -4.80 -11.73 -1.14
CA GLN A 44 -3.47 -11.21 -1.44
C GLN A 44 -3.50 -9.92 -2.26
N ASP A 45 -4.37 -9.83 -3.26
CA ASP A 45 -4.54 -8.61 -4.05
C ASP A 45 -5.01 -7.43 -3.17
N ILE A 46 -5.96 -7.67 -2.27
CA ILE A 46 -6.43 -6.63 -1.33
C ILE A 46 -5.31 -6.17 -0.40
N ALA A 47 -4.60 -7.09 0.27
CA ALA A 47 -3.55 -6.69 1.22
C ALA A 47 -2.38 -5.98 0.52
N SER A 48 -2.01 -6.44 -0.68
CA SER A 48 -1.00 -5.79 -1.52
C SER A 48 -1.41 -4.36 -1.85
N HIS A 49 -2.67 -4.15 -2.23
CA HIS A 49 -3.20 -2.83 -2.51
C HIS A 49 -3.16 -1.91 -1.30
N LEU A 50 -3.56 -2.39 -0.11
CA LEU A 50 -3.47 -1.61 1.12
C LEU A 50 -2.02 -1.20 1.42
N LEU A 51 -1.07 -2.12 1.25
CA LEU A 51 0.36 -1.84 1.44
C LEU A 51 0.91 -0.82 0.43
N ASP A 52 0.48 -0.87 -0.84
CA ASP A 52 0.91 0.13 -1.85
C ASP A 52 0.48 1.55 -1.46
N VAL A 53 -0.73 1.70 -0.92
CA VAL A 53 -1.23 3.00 -0.48
C VAL A 53 -0.34 3.55 0.64
N GLU A 54 -0.06 2.75 1.68
CA GLU A 54 0.77 3.19 2.81
C GLU A 54 2.21 3.52 2.40
N VAL A 55 2.86 2.64 1.63
CA VAL A 55 4.21 2.87 1.11
C VAL A 55 4.25 4.11 0.21
N GLY A 56 3.23 4.31 -0.63
CA GLY A 56 3.09 5.48 -1.48
C GLY A 56 2.94 6.78 -0.68
N GLN A 57 2.20 6.74 0.42
CA GLN A 57 2.01 7.89 1.31
C GLN A 57 3.30 8.22 2.06
N LEU A 58 3.97 7.21 2.63
CA LEU A 58 5.28 7.38 3.28
C LEU A 58 6.30 7.96 2.31
N SER A 59 6.42 7.39 1.11
CA SER A 59 7.37 7.87 0.10
C SER A 59 7.15 9.35 -0.22
N ARG A 60 5.89 9.80 -0.32
CA ARG A 60 5.56 11.19 -0.64
C ARG A 60 5.80 12.14 0.52
N TYR A 61 5.33 11.80 1.71
CA TYR A 61 5.32 12.73 2.85
C TYR A 61 6.58 12.67 3.70
N ARG A 62 7.17 11.48 3.87
CA ARG A 62 8.42 11.30 4.60
C ARG A 62 9.62 11.57 3.70
N ASP A 63 9.63 11.00 2.50
CA ASP A 63 10.81 10.99 1.63
C ASP A 63 10.76 12.04 0.51
N GLY A 64 9.67 12.81 0.42
CA GLY A 64 9.50 13.87 -0.57
C GLY A 64 9.35 13.37 -2.02
N PHE A 65 9.13 12.06 -2.22
CA PHE A 65 8.99 11.47 -3.55
C PHE A 65 7.83 12.10 -4.32
N GLN A 66 8.15 12.71 -5.46
CA GLN A 66 7.15 13.31 -6.34
C GLN A 66 6.63 12.23 -7.30
N ARG A 67 5.32 11.97 -7.25
CA ARG A 67 4.68 11.04 -8.17
C ARG A 67 4.70 11.65 -9.58
N SER A 68 5.09 10.84 -10.56
CA SER A 68 5.00 11.23 -11.97
C SER A 68 3.55 11.52 -12.33
N VAL A 69 3.33 12.62 -13.07
CA VAL A 69 1.98 13.01 -13.51
C VAL A 69 1.44 11.92 -14.43
N LEU A 70 0.23 11.44 -14.16
CA LEU A 70 -0.45 10.54 -15.08
C LEU A 70 -0.81 11.33 -16.34
N PRO A 71 -0.31 10.93 -17.52
CA PRO A 71 -0.70 11.59 -18.76
C PRO A 71 -2.20 11.36 -18.99
N ALA A 72 -2.97 12.44 -19.11
CA ALA A 72 -4.38 12.37 -19.40
C ALA A 72 -4.82 13.64 -20.14
N ASP A 73 -5.30 13.47 -21.37
CA ASP A 73 -5.86 14.56 -22.18
C ASP A 73 -7.38 14.70 -21.96
N GLY A 74 -7.99 13.78 -21.20
CA GLY A 74 -9.41 13.77 -20.84
C GLY A 74 -9.76 12.75 -19.75
N TRP A 75 -11.04 12.73 -19.33
CA TRP A 75 -11.53 11.87 -18.25
C TRP A 75 -11.31 10.38 -18.52
N GLN A 76 -11.57 9.93 -19.74
CA GLN A 76 -11.41 8.53 -20.14
C GLN A 76 -9.94 8.09 -20.08
N ASP A 77 -9.01 8.96 -20.52
CA ASP A 77 -7.58 8.69 -20.49
C ASP A 77 -7.03 8.68 -19.06
N LEU A 78 -7.57 9.54 -18.18
CA LEU A 78 -7.27 9.51 -16.75
C LEU A 78 -7.71 8.18 -16.13
N VAL A 79 -8.93 7.74 -16.39
CA VAL A 79 -9.45 6.46 -15.88
C VAL A 79 -8.63 5.28 -16.41
N ALA A 80 -8.28 5.27 -17.70
CA ALA A 80 -7.43 4.24 -18.29
C ALA A 80 -6.03 4.23 -17.67
N SER A 81 -5.41 5.39 -17.49
CA SER A 81 -4.08 5.53 -16.86
C SER A 81 -4.08 5.11 -15.39
N LEU A 82 -5.12 5.45 -14.64
CA LEU A 82 -5.30 4.99 -13.26
C LEU A 82 -5.44 3.48 -13.18
N ASN A 83 -6.29 2.89 -14.03
CA ASN A 83 -6.48 1.44 -14.07
C ASN A 83 -5.19 0.71 -14.49
N HIS A 84 -4.45 1.23 -15.48
CA HIS A 84 -3.17 0.67 -15.88
C HIS A 84 -2.11 0.73 -14.76
N LYS A 85 -2.04 1.86 -14.04
CA LYS A 85 -1.15 2.01 -12.87
C LYS A 85 -1.50 0.99 -11.79
N ASN A 86 -2.78 0.85 -11.46
CA ASN A 86 -3.24 -0.09 -10.43
C ASN A 86 -2.86 -1.52 -10.83
N ALA A 87 -3.20 -1.95 -12.05
CA ALA A 87 -2.87 -3.29 -12.56
C ALA A 87 -1.36 -3.60 -12.57
N ARG A 88 -0.49 -2.60 -12.86
CA ARG A 88 0.97 -2.78 -12.86
C ARG A 88 1.55 -2.93 -11.45
N THR A 89 0.95 -2.27 -10.48
CA THR A 89 1.36 -2.32 -9.08
C THR A 89 0.98 -3.65 -8.45
N ASP A 90 -0.22 -4.14 -8.76
CA ASP A 90 -0.72 -5.47 -8.37
C ASP A 90 0.23 -6.60 -8.86
N ALA A 91 0.76 -6.48 -10.09
CA ALA A 91 1.68 -7.48 -10.65
C ALA A 91 3.08 -7.49 -10.00
N LEU A 92 3.55 -6.36 -9.46
CA LEU A 92 4.84 -6.27 -8.77
C LEU A 92 4.74 -6.83 -7.34
N GLN A 93 3.60 -6.67 -6.67
CA GLN A 93 3.36 -7.16 -5.31
C GLN A 93 2.92 -8.63 -5.24
N ARG A 94 2.25 -9.20 -6.26
CA ARG A 94 2.00 -10.66 -6.36
C ARG A 94 3.26 -11.54 -6.29
N ARG A 95 4.46 -10.95 -6.46
CA ARG A 95 5.75 -11.63 -6.30
C ARG A 95 6.39 -11.48 -4.93
N GLY A 96 5.79 -10.72 -4.01
CA GLY A 96 6.44 -10.24 -2.79
C GLY A 96 5.91 -10.82 -1.49
N VAL A 97 5.85 -12.14 -1.34
CA VAL A 97 5.68 -12.78 -0.02
C VAL A 97 6.80 -12.33 0.94
N GLU A 98 8.01 -12.09 0.43
CA GLU A 98 9.16 -11.63 1.22
C GLU A 98 9.02 -10.18 1.74
N LEU A 99 8.25 -9.31 1.07
CA LEU A 99 8.05 -7.93 1.51
C LEU A 99 7.01 -7.83 2.64
N LEU A 100 6.03 -8.75 2.67
CA LEU A 100 5.04 -8.83 3.74
C LEU A 100 5.67 -9.33 5.04
N ASP A 101 6.51 -10.37 4.99
CA ASP A 101 7.27 -10.84 6.17
C ASP A 101 8.21 -9.75 6.72
N TYR A 102 8.91 -9.04 5.84
CA TYR A 102 9.78 -7.91 6.22
C TYR A 102 8.98 -6.75 6.83
N TRP A 103 7.80 -6.45 6.31
CA TRP A 103 6.96 -5.35 6.79
C TRP A 103 6.29 -5.69 8.14
N VAL A 104 5.77 -6.91 8.30
CA VAL A 104 5.23 -7.42 9.57
C VAL A 104 6.32 -7.44 10.65
N ALA A 105 7.54 -7.85 10.32
CA ALA A 105 8.67 -7.87 11.26
C ALA A 105 9.11 -6.47 11.74
N GLN A 106 8.83 -5.41 10.98
CA GLN A 106 9.22 -4.03 11.35
C GLN A 106 8.13 -3.22 12.03
N HIS A 107 6.86 -3.64 11.96
CA HIS A 107 5.72 -2.86 12.45
C HIS A 107 4.96 -3.55 13.59
N THR A 108 5.39 -4.74 14.03
CA THR A 108 4.86 -5.42 15.23
C THR A 108 5.61 -5.08 16.52
N ASP A 109 6.75 -4.38 16.46
CA ASP A 109 7.46 -3.91 17.66
C ASP A 109 7.72 -2.38 17.61
N THR A 110 6.92 -1.66 18.39
CA THR A 110 7.15 -0.36 19.03
C THR A 110 7.97 0.76 18.31
N GLY A 111 7.28 1.85 17.96
CA GLY A 111 7.65 3.20 18.45
C GLY A 111 8.83 3.96 17.84
N ASN A 112 9.67 3.41 16.96
CA ASN A 112 10.69 4.19 16.25
C ASN A 112 11.17 3.48 14.98
N VAL A 113 10.78 4.01 13.81
CA VAL A 113 11.17 3.43 12.52
C VAL A 113 12.38 4.19 11.96
N HIS A 114 13.58 3.69 12.22
CA HIS A 114 14.79 4.07 11.47
C HIS A 114 14.98 3.07 10.32
N PHE A 115 14.76 3.53 9.08
CA PHE A 115 15.00 2.73 7.88
C PHE A 115 16.48 2.85 7.47
N HIS A 116 17.20 1.73 7.40
CA HIS A 116 18.51 1.68 6.74
C HIS A 116 18.30 1.51 5.22
N PRO A 117 18.89 2.36 4.37
CA PRO A 117 18.76 2.22 2.93
C PRO A 117 19.46 0.95 2.45
N ILE A 118 18.77 0.16 1.62
CA ILE A 118 19.41 -0.92 0.86
C ILE A 118 20.27 -0.26 -0.22
N ALA A 119 21.59 -0.27 -0.01
CA ALA A 119 22.55 0.14 -1.03
C ALA A 119 22.50 -0.86 -2.20
N GLY A 120 22.21 -0.39 -3.41
CA GLY A 120 22.35 -1.27 -4.59
C GLY A 120 21.65 -0.92 -5.91
N LEU A 121 21.06 0.25 -6.10
CA LEU A 121 20.48 0.63 -7.40
C LEU A 121 20.92 2.04 -7.83
N HIS A 122 22.24 2.24 -7.97
CA HIS A 122 22.78 3.29 -8.83
C HIS A 122 23.43 2.64 -10.05
N GLY A 123 22.80 2.82 -11.20
CA GLY A 123 23.35 2.45 -12.48
C GLY A 123 22.25 2.07 -13.44
N LEU A 124 21.71 3.05 -14.15
CA LEU A 124 21.28 3.01 -15.55
C LEU A 124 20.63 4.36 -15.86
N GLY A 125 21.40 5.25 -16.47
CA GLY A 125 20.97 6.58 -16.89
C GLY A 125 22.17 7.37 -17.44
N GLY A 126 22.57 7.01 -18.66
CA GLY A 126 23.39 7.84 -19.54
C GLY A 126 22.55 8.25 -20.74
#